data_AF-A0A9E3SWX1-F1
#
_entry.id   AF-A0A9E3SWX1-F1
#
_cell.length_a   1.000
_cell.length_b   1.000
_cell.length_c   1.000
_cell.angle_alpha   90.00
_cell.angle_beta   90.00
_cell.angle_gamma   90.00
#
_symmetry.space_group_name_H-M   'P 1'
#
loop_
_entity.id
_entity.type
_entity.pdbx_description
1 polymer ?
#
loop_
_entity_poly.entity_id
_entity_poly.type
_entity_poly.pdbx_seq_one_letter_code
_entity_poly.pdbx_strand_id
1 'polypeptide(L)'
;MYQTKDIVERFGVSPQTVRTYADEFSHYMSPTANPPTGQQRNFTDEDLEVFSLVVQLKRQGFTYESIHAALASGQRGDLLQDVDFAKEAASPPSREQNSVIALRKELVALREIHETEVQELRTERDKAVGQAEAYKEQLQTRETQIENLNEKIIELRVKLAKYDNSH
;
A
#
# COMPACT_ATOMS: atom_id res chain seq x y z
N MET A 1 3.54 -33.12 -5.27
CA MET A 1 2.32 -32.72 -4.53
C MET A 1 2.61 -32.91 -3.05
N TYR A 2 2.35 -31.88 -2.25
CA TYR A 2 2.79 -31.75 -0.86
C TYR A 2 1.60 -31.55 0.06
N GLN A 3 1.70 -32.01 1.30
CA GLN A 3 0.69 -31.82 2.33
C GLN A 3 1.09 -30.72 3.30
N THR A 4 0.14 -30.26 4.14
CA THR A 4 0.41 -29.27 5.20
C THR A 4 1.61 -29.66 6.07
N LYS A 5 1.84 -30.95 6.33
CA LYS A 5 2.99 -31.41 7.11
C LYS A 5 4.32 -31.10 6.41
N ASP A 6 4.41 -31.33 5.11
CA ASP A 6 5.62 -31.06 4.33
C ASP A 6 5.94 -29.55 4.32
N ILE A 7 4.91 -28.70 4.25
CA ILE A 7 5.05 -27.23 4.34
C ILE A 7 5.54 -26.81 5.73
N VAL A 8 4.97 -27.39 6.79
CA VAL A 8 5.36 -27.12 8.18
C VAL A 8 6.82 -27.49 8.40
N GLU A 9 7.24 -28.67 7.95
CA GLU A 9 8.62 -29.14 8.08
C GLU A 9 9.60 -28.30 7.26
N ARG A 10 9.26 -28.01 6.00
CA ARG A 10 10.12 -27.25 5.09
C ARG A 10 10.32 -25.80 5.52
N PHE A 11 9.26 -25.10 5.90
CA PHE A 11 9.31 -23.65 6.18
C PHE A 11 9.36 -23.29 7.67
N GLY A 12 9.27 -24.30 8.56
CA GLY A 12 9.31 -24.09 10.01
C GLY A 12 8.16 -23.22 10.52
N VAL A 13 6.97 -23.33 9.91
CA VAL A 13 5.76 -22.56 10.26
C VAL A 13 4.71 -23.46 10.91
N SER A 14 3.80 -22.88 11.69
CA SER A 14 2.75 -23.70 12.33
C SER A 14 1.71 -24.18 11.31
N PRO A 15 1.03 -25.32 11.54
CA PRO A 15 -0.06 -25.78 10.66
C PRO A 15 -1.17 -24.75 10.50
N GLN A 16 -1.40 -23.92 11.53
CA GLN A 16 -2.39 -22.84 11.47
C GLN A 16 -1.93 -21.71 10.55
N THR A 17 -0.65 -21.35 10.60
CA THR A 17 -0.04 -20.36 9.70
C THR A 17 -0.13 -20.82 8.24
N VAL A 18 0.10 -22.11 7.96
CA VAL A 18 -0.07 -22.68 6.62
C VAL A 18 -1.50 -22.49 6.11
N ARG A 19 -2.51 -22.72 6.95
CA ARG A 19 -3.91 -22.47 6.58
C ARG A 19 -4.17 -21.00 6.30
N THR A 20 -3.75 -20.12 7.21
CA THR A 20 -3.92 -18.67 7.04
C THR A 20 -3.28 -18.18 5.74
N TYR A 21 -2.08 -18.63 5.40
CA TYR A 21 -1.41 -18.23 4.16
C TYR A 21 -2.07 -18.84 2.92
N ALA A 22 -2.50 -20.10 2.98
CA ALA A 22 -3.23 -20.72 1.87
C ALA A 22 -4.56 -20.01 1.59
N ASP A 23 -5.24 -19.52 2.64
CA ASP A 23 -6.49 -18.78 2.50
C ASP A 23 -6.23 -17.36 1.96
N GLU A 24 -5.28 -16.62 2.55
CA GLU A 24 -4.91 -15.24 2.18
C GLU A 24 -4.36 -15.13 0.75
N PHE A 25 -3.45 -16.03 0.37
CA PHE A 25 -2.75 -16.00 -0.92
C PHE A 25 -3.33 -17.00 -1.93
N SER A 26 -4.55 -17.49 -1.69
CA SER A 26 -5.26 -18.45 -2.55
C SER A 26 -5.31 -18.04 -4.02
N HIS A 27 -5.35 -16.74 -4.32
CA HIS A 27 -5.36 -16.20 -5.69
C HIS A 27 -4.10 -16.54 -6.50
N TYR A 28 -2.95 -16.77 -5.84
CA TYR A 28 -1.69 -17.08 -6.50
C TYR A 28 -1.29 -18.56 -6.38
N MET A 29 -2.14 -19.35 -5.72
CA MET A 29 -1.92 -20.77 -5.47
C MET A 29 -2.84 -21.64 -6.31
N SER A 30 -2.52 -22.92 -6.38
CA SER A 30 -3.34 -23.93 -6.99
C SER A 30 -4.70 -24.03 -6.28
N PRO A 31 -5.79 -24.38 -6.99
CA PRO A 31 -7.09 -24.63 -6.36
C PRO A 31 -7.06 -25.74 -5.31
N THR A 32 -6.07 -26.63 -5.36
CA THR A 32 -5.89 -27.71 -4.39
C THR A 32 -5.26 -27.25 -3.07
N ALA A 33 -4.63 -26.07 -3.05
CA ALA A 33 -4.08 -25.46 -1.84
C ALA A 33 -5.18 -24.96 -0.89
N ASN A 34 -6.34 -24.59 -1.44
CA ASN A 34 -7.53 -24.19 -0.68
C ASN A 34 -8.81 -24.91 -1.19
N PRO A 35 -8.95 -26.22 -0.89
CA PRO A 35 -10.05 -27.01 -1.39
C PRO A 35 -11.34 -26.77 -0.57
N PRO A 36 -12.52 -27.18 -1.08
CA PRO A 36 -13.78 -27.10 -0.36
C PRO A 36 -13.76 -27.83 0.99
N THR A 37 -14.62 -27.40 1.90
CA THR A 37 -14.77 -27.97 3.25
C THR A 37 -14.88 -29.49 3.21
N GLY A 38 -14.05 -30.18 3.99
CA GLY A 38 -14.01 -31.64 4.09
C GLY A 38 -12.94 -32.32 3.24
N GLN A 39 -12.22 -31.59 2.39
CA GLN A 39 -11.11 -32.11 1.60
C GLN A 39 -9.74 -31.72 2.18
N GLN A 40 -8.73 -32.54 1.93
CA GLN A 40 -7.35 -32.27 2.36
C GLN A 40 -6.66 -31.29 1.42
N ARG A 41 -5.94 -30.30 2.00
CA ARG A 41 -5.11 -29.35 1.27
C ARG A 41 -3.90 -30.05 0.66
N ASN A 42 -3.68 -29.84 -0.63
CA ASN A 42 -2.53 -30.34 -1.35
C ASN A 42 -1.87 -29.20 -2.13
N PHE A 43 -0.56 -29.12 -2.03
CA PHE A 43 0.25 -28.04 -2.60
C PHE A 43 1.08 -28.57 -3.77
N THR A 44 1.22 -27.76 -4.82
CA THR A 44 2.11 -28.01 -5.97
C THR A 44 3.49 -27.41 -5.72
N ASP A 45 4.42 -27.63 -6.66
CA ASP A 45 5.74 -26.96 -6.62
C ASP A 45 5.59 -25.43 -6.75
N GLU A 46 4.67 -24.95 -7.58
CA GLU A 46 4.35 -23.52 -7.70
C GLU A 46 3.84 -22.94 -6.37
N ASP A 47 3.04 -23.70 -5.62
CA ASP A 47 2.58 -23.27 -4.29
C ASP A 47 3.73 -23.14 -3.30
N LEU A 48 4.75 -24.01 -3.41
CA LEU A 48 5.96 -23.92 -2.60
C LEU A 48 6.74 -22.64 -2.88
N GLU A 49 6.81 -22.20 -4.15
CA GLU A 49 7.48 -20.94 -4.51
C GLU A 49 6.77 -19.74 -3.92
N VAL A 50 5.43 -19.77 -3.92
CA VAL A 50 4.60 -18.75 -3.26
C VAL A 50 4.84 -18.78 -1.74
N PHE A 51 4.83 -19.96 -1.11
CA PHE A 51 5.11 -20.12 0.31
C PHE A 51 6.51 -19.62 0.69
N SER A 52 7.53 -19.93 -0.12
CA SER A 52 8.90 -19.49 0.08
C SER A 52 8.97 -17.95 0.14
N LEU A 53 8.37 -17.27 -0.83
CA LEU A 53 8.33 -15.81 -0.86
C LEU A 53 7.53 -15.22 0.30
N VAL A 54 6.34 -15.76 0.59
CA VAL A 54 5.47 -15.30 1.68
C VAL A 54 6.21 -15.41 3.01
N VAL A 55 6.80 -16.57 3.31
CA VAL A 55 7.53 -16.79 4.57
C VAL A 55 8.74 -15.87 4.68
N GLN A 56 9.50 -15.73 3.60
CA GLN A 56 10.67 -14.84 3.55
C GLN A 56 10.26 -13.39 3.83
N LEU A 57 9.27 -12.85 3.13
CA LEU A 57 8.82 -11.48 3.28
C LEU A 57 8.14 -11.25 4.64
N LYS A 58 7.35 -12.20 5.15
CA LYS A 58 6.78 -12.11 6.50
C LYS A 58 7.84 -12.07 7.59
N ARG A 59 8.91 -12.85 7.48
CA ARG A 59 10.06 -12.78 8.40
C ARG A 59 10.81 -11.46 8.30
N GLN A 60 10.80 -10.83 7.13
CA GLN A 60 11.36 -9.49 6.90
C GLN A 60 10.43 -8.36 7.38
N GLY A 61 9.26 -8.68 7.96
CA GLY A 61 8.34 -7.69 8.52
C GLY A 61 7.38 -7.06 7.50
N PHE A 62 7.33 -7.56 6.28
CA PHE A 62 6.42 -7.05 5.26
C PHE A 62 4.95 -7.34 5.59
N THR A 63 4.07 -6.41 5.19
CA THR A 63 2.62 -6.53 5.32
C THR A 63 2.07 -7.46 4.24
N TYR A 64 0.86 -8.02 4.44
CA TYR A 64 0.24 -8.86 3.40
C TYR A 64 0.04 -8.10 2.10
N GLU A 65 -0.34 -6.82 2.15
CA GLU A 65 -0.49 -5.97 0.96
C GLU A 65 0.80 -5.91 0.11
N SER A 66 1.95 -5.68 0.75
CA SER A 66 3.23 -5.67 0.04
C SER A 66 3.61 -7.03 -0.56
N ILE A 67 3.20 -8.13 0.07
CA ILE A 67 3.40 -9.49 -0.42
C ILE A 67 2.48 -9.77 -1.61
N HIS A 68 1.22 -9.33 -1.56
CA HIS A 68 0.30 -9.37 -2.70
C HIS A 68 0.87 -8.61 -3.90
N ALA A 69 1.44 -7.42 -3.68
CA ALA A 69 2.07 -6.64 -4.74
C ALA A 69 3.26 -7.37 -5.39
N ALA A 70 4.11 -8.02 -4.58
CA ALA A 70 5.21 -8.82 -5.07
C ALA A 70 4.73 -10.06 -5.86
N LEU A 71 3.72 -10.78 -5.36
CA LEU A 71 3.17 -11.95 -6.05
C LEU A 71 2.46 -11.57 -7.35
N ALA A 72 1.76 -10.43 -7.38
CA ALA A 72 1.09 -9.90 -8.55
C ALA A 72 2.06 -9.41 -9.63
N SER A 73 3.26 -8.94 -9.27
CA SER A 73 4.31 -8.60 -10.23
C SER A 73 5.01 -9.83 -10.84
N GLY A 74 4.61 -11.04 -10.43
CA GLY A 74 5.18 -12.30 -10.89
C GLY A 74 6.39 -12.75 -10.09
N GLN A 75 6.74 -12.06 -8.99
CA GLN A 75 7.81 -12.51 -8.12
C GLN A 75 7.43 -13.85 -7.47
N ARG A 76 8.39 -14.76 -7.42
CA ARG A 76 8.28 -16.09 -6.80
C ARG A 76 9.51 -16.34 -5.93
N GLY A 77 9.35 -17.18 -4.92
CA GLY A 77 10.44 -17.57 -4.04
C GLY A 77 11.30 -18.65 -4.68
N ASP A 78 12.59 -18.64 -4.40
CA ASP A 78 13.50 -19.69 -4.86
C ASP A 78 13.37 -20.92 -3.93
N LEU A 79 13.21 -22.10 -4.53
CA LEU A 79 13.16 -23.38 -3.82
C LEU A 79 14.55 -23.97 -3.58
N LEU A 80 15.57 -23.52 -4.32
CA LEU A 80 16.97 -23.99 -4.22
C LEU A 80 17.72 -23.36 -3.04
N GLN A 81 17.22 -22.26 -2.49
CA GLN A 81 17.56 -21.87 -1.12
C GLN A 81 16.83 -22.83 -0.18
N ASP A 82 17.32 -24.07 -0.06
CA ASP A 82 17.05 -24.96 1.08
C ASP A 82 17.67 -24.34 2.34
N VAL A 83 17.17 -23.17 2.73
CA VAL A 83 17.18 -22.80 4.14
C VAL A 83 16.20 -23.77 4.78
N ASP A 84 16.77 -24.85 5.32
CA ASP A 84 16.15 -25.67 6.35
C ASP A 84 15.76 -24.69 7.49
N PHE A 85 14.64 -23.99 7.31
CA PHE A 85 14.24 -22.87 8.17
C PHE A 85 13.97 -23.36 9.60
N ALA A 86 13.71 -24.66 9.74
CA ALA A 86 13.65 -25.39 11.01
C ALA A 86 15.01 -25.52 11.71
N LYS A 87 16.14 -25.64 10.97
CA LYS A 87 17.50 -25.65 11.56
C LYS A 87 18.01 -24.26 11.93
N GLU A 88 17.64 -23.23 11.19
CA GLU A 88 18.08 -21.85 11.46
C GLU A 88 17.51 -21.34 12.80
N ALA A 89 16.32 -21.79 13.21
CA ALA A 89 15.72 -21.48 14.51
C ALA A 89 16.40 -22.18 15.71
N ALA A 90 17.14 -23.26 15.47
CA ALA A 90 17.77 -24.08 16.51
C ALA A 90 19.23 -23.70 16.80
N SER A 91 19.83 -22.80 16.00
CA SER A 91 21.20 -22.31 16.22
C SER A 91 21.16 -20.95 16.93
N PRO A 92 22.02 -20.71 17.95
CA PRO A 92 22.12 -19.38 18.54
C PRO A 92 22.54 -18.37 17.46
N PRO A 93 21.90 -17.20 17.38
CA PRO A 93 22.18 -16.24 16.33
C PRO A 93 23.65 -15.82 16.39
N SER A 94 24.36 -15.96 15.27
CA SER A 94 25.73 -15.47 15.13
C SER A 94 25.78 -13.95 15.38
N ARG A 95 26.95 -13.40 15.70
CA ARG A 95 27.12 -11.93 15.86
C ARG A 95 26.64 -11.16 14.63
N GLU A 96 26.86 -11.72 13.45
CA GLU A 96 26.36 -11.18 12.18
C GLU A 96 24.82 -11.23 12.13
N GLN A 97 24.19 -12.32 12.54
CA GLN A 97 22.72 -12.42 12.62
C GLN A 97 22.12 -11.35 13.56
N ASN A 98 22.74 -11.12 14.72
CA ASN A 98 22.29 -10.08 15.66
C ASN A 98 22.43 -8.67 15.09
N SER A 99 23.51 -8.41 14.33
CA SER A 99 23.69 -7.12 13.64
C SER A 99 22.63 -6.90 12.56
N VAL A 100 22.29 -7.94 11.80
CA VAL A 100 21.23 -7.92 10.78
C VAL A 100 19.86 -7.70 11.43
N ILE A 101 19.58 -8.31 12.58
CA ILE A 101 18.34 -8.09 13.32
C ILE A 101 18.24 -6.64 13.83
N ALA A 102 19.34 -6.07 14.34
CA ALA A 102 19.37 -4.68 14.79
C ALA A 102 19.13 -3.70 13.63
N LEU A 103 19.84 -3.88 12.51
CA LEU A 103 19.66 -3.07 11.29
C LEU A 103 18.23 -3.19 10.73
N ARG A 104 17.61 -4.37 10.81
CA ARG A 104 16.22 -4.58 10.40
C ARG A 104 15.24 -3.80 11.28
N LYS A 105 15.44 -3.80 12.60
CA LYS A 105 14.60 -3.00 13.51
C LYS A 105 14.71 -1.51 13.20
N GLU A 106 15.91 -1.05 12.90
CA GLU A 106 16.16 0.34 12.50
C GLU A 106 15.48 0.69 11.16
N LEU A 107 15.54 -0.21 10.17
CA LEU A 107 14.83 -0.04 8.91
C LEU A 107 13.31 0.02 9.07
N VAL A 108 12.74 -0.79 9.96
CA VAL A 108 11.29 -0.75 10.24
C VAL A 108 10.92 0.57 10.90
N ALA A 109 11.67 1.00 11.93
CA ALA A 109 11.43 2.28 12.58
C ALA A 109 11.55 3.46 11.61
N LEU A 110 12.56 3.44 10.72
CA LEU A 110 12.75 4.48 9.72
C LEU A 110 11.60 4.51 8.69
N ARG A 111 11.10 3.32 8.28
CA ARG A 111 9.94 3.23 7.39
C ARG A 111 8.68 3.79 8.04
N GLU A 112 8.42 3.47 9.30
CA GLU A 112 7.27 4.00 10.04
C GLU A 112 7.34 5.54 10.10
N ILE A 113 8.52 6.10 10.39
CA ILE A 113 8.73 7.55 10.39
C ILE A 113 8.46 8.15 9.00
N HIS A 114 9.06 7.60 7.94
CA HIS A 114 8.81 8.08 6.58
C HIS A 114 7.33 7.96 6.17
N GLU A 115 6.65 6.90 6.58
CA GLU A 115 5.24 6.71 6.28
C GLU A 115 4.38 7.77 6.97
N THR A 116 4.69 8.12 8.23
CA THR A 116 4.03 9.24 8.91
C THR A 116 4.30 10.58 8.21
N GLU A 117 5.55 10.86 7.81
CA GLU A 117 5.91 12.11 7.13
C GLU A 117 5.22 12.24 5.76
N VAL A 118 5.15 11.14 5.00
CA VAL A 118 4.43 11.11 3.71
C VAL A 118 2.93 11.36 3.90
N GLN A 119 2.33 10.82 4.97
CA GLN A 119 0.92 11.08 5.27
C GLN A 119 0.69 12.54 5.65
N GLU A 120 1.54 13.13 6.48
CA GLU A 120 1.46 14.54 6.86
C GLU A 120 1.55 15.45 5.63
N LEU A 121 2.57 15.25 4.79
CA LEU A 121 2.75 16.00 3.53
C LEU A 121 1.54 15.86 2.59
N ARG A 122 0.94 14.66 2.52
CA ARG A 122 -0.29 14.45 1.73
C ARG A 122 -1.44 15.28 2.26
N THR A 123 -1.67 15.27 3.57
CA THR A 123 -2.74 16.06 4.19
C THR A 123 -2.52 17.56 4.02
N GLU A 124 -1.27 18.02 4.11
CA GLU A 124 -0.93 19.43 3.88
C GLU A 124 -1.17 19.83 2.42
N ARG A 125 -0.75 18.99 1.48
CA ARG A 125 -1.03 19.20 0.05
C ARG A 125 -2.52 19.23 -0.24
N ASP A 126 -3.31 18.35 0.35
CA ASP A 126 -4.77 18.33 0.16
C ASP A 126 -5.42 19.60 0.71
N LYS A 127 -4.97 20.09 1.88
CA LYS A 127 -5.41 21.38 2.43
C LYS A 127 -5.05 22.55 1.51
N ALA A 128 -3.81 22.59 1.03
CA ALA A 128 -3.34 23.65 0.14
C ALA A 128 -4.10 23.68 -1.18
N VAL A 129 -4.38 22.50 -1.77
CA VAL A 129 -5.21 22.37 -2.98
C VAL A 129 -6.62 22.88 -2.72
N GLY A 130 -7.26 22.46 -1.62
CA GLY A 130 -8.60 22.94 -1.28
C GLY A 130 -8.67 24.46 -1.05
N GLN A 131 -7.63 25.05 -0.43
CA GLN A 131 -7.54 26.50 -0.29
C GLN A 131 -7.36 27.20 -1.64
N ALA A 132 -6.52 26.67 -2.53
CA ALA A 132 -6.32 27.22 -3.87
C ALA A 132 -7.62 27.20 -4.70
N GLU A 133 -8.39 26.12 -4.62
CA GLU A 133 -9.69 26.02 -5.27
C GLU A 133 -10.69 27.04 -4.71
N ALA A 134 -10.77 27.20 -3.40
CA ALA A 134 -11.63 28.19 -2.77
C ALA A 134 -11.25 29.64 -3.15
N TYR A 135 -9.95 29.96 -3.19
CA TYR A 135 -9.50 31.27 -3.65
C TYR A 135 -9.82 31.52 -5.12
N LYS A 136 -9.71 30.49 -5.97
CA LYS A 136 -10.08 30.58 -7.38
C LYS A 136 -11.56 30.88 -7.58
N GLU A 137 -12.43 30.22 -6.81
CA GLU A 137 -13.88 30.47 -6.84
C GLU A 137 -14.23 31.89 -6.37
N GLN A 138 -13.56 32.36 -5.30
CA GLN A 138 -13.71 33.74 -4.83
C GLN A 138 -13.26 34.75 -5.88
N LEU A 139 -12.12 34.51 -6.55
CA LEU A 139 -11.63 35.34 -7.64
C LEU A 139 -12.64 35.44 -8.78
N GLN A 140 -13.17 34.31 -9.24
CA GLN A 140 -14.17 34.27 -10.32
C GLN A 140 -15.46 35.03 -9.93
N THR A 141 -15.90 34.89 -8.68
CA THR A 141 -17.05 35.63 -8.16
C THR A 141 -16.78 37.13 -8.16
N ARG A 142 -15.59 37.56 -7.72
CA ARG A 142 -15.19 38.97 -7.69
C ARG A 142 -15.05 39.56 -9.08
N GLU A 143 -14.48 38.82 -10.03
CA GLU A 143 -14.39 39.21 -11.44
C GLU A 143 -15.79 39.45 -12.03
N THR A 144 -16.71 38.51 -11.79
CA THR A 144 -18.12 38.65 -12.22
C THR A 144 -18.79 39.87 -11.60
N GLN A 145 -18.52 40.17 -10.32
CA GLN A 145 -19.03 41.39 -9.68
C GLN A 145 -18.46 42.67 -10.29
N ILE A 146 -17.16 42.68 -10.62
CA ILE A 146 -16.51 43.81 -11.29
C ILE A 146 -17.13 44.05 -12.67
N GLU A 147 -17.38 43.00 -13.45
CA GLU A 147 -18.07 43.10 -14.75
C GLU A 147 -19.45 43.72 -14.61
N ASN A 148 -20.29 43.19 -13.71
CA ASN A 148 -21.63 43.73 -13.45
C ASN A 148 -21.61 45.21 -13.00
N LEU A 149 -20.66 45.58 -12.14
CA LEU A 149 -20.50 46.97 -11.70
C LEU A 149 -20.05 47.88 -12.84
N ASN A 150 -19.15 47.41 -13.70
CA ASN A 150 -18.70 48.15 -14.87
C ASN A 150 -19.86 48.41 -15.85
N GLU A 151 -20.70 47.41 -16.12
CA GLU A 151 -21.92 47.57 -16.90
C GLU A 151 -22.85 48.63 -16.29
N LYS A 152 -23.05 48.58 -14.96
CA LYS A 152 -23.88 49.57 -14.26
C LYS A 152 -23.33 50.99 -14.35
N ILE A 153 -22.02 51.14 -14.23
CA ILE A 153 -21.35 52.44 -14.37
C ILE A 153 -21.57 52.98 -15.79
N ILE A 154 -21.46 52.14 -16.83
CA ILE A 154 -21.73 52.54 -18.21
C ILE A 154 -23.18 53.00 -18.36
N GLU A 155 -24.16 52.23 -17.87
CA GLU A 155 -25.58 52.61 -17.92
C GLU A 155 -25.83 53.96 -17.24
N LEU A 156 -25.27 54.18 -16.06
CA LEU A 156 -25.43 55.41 -15.30
C LEU A 156 -24.79 56.61 -16.01
N ARG A 157 -23.60 56.43 -16.60
CA ARG A 157 -22.95 57.47 -17.41
C ARG A 157 -23.81 57.86 -18.61
N VAL A 158 -24.40 56.90 -19.30
CA VAL A 158 -25.32 57.17 -20.43
C VAL A 158 -26.55 57.94 -19.97
N LYS A 159 -27.14 57.59 -18.82
CA LYS A 159 -28.30 58.31 -18.26
C LYS A 159 -27.96 59.75 -17.86
N LEU A 160 -26.81 59.97 -17.23
CA LEU A 160 -26.34 61.31 -16.86
C LEU A 160 -26.12 62.18 -18.11
N ALA A 161 -25.47 61.66 -19.14
CA ALA A 161 -25.25 62.39 -20.39
C ALA A 161 -26.56 62.79 -21.09
N LYS A 162 -27.64 62.00 -20.95
CA LYS A 162 -28.97 62.37 -21.45
C LYS A 162 -29.60 63.48 -20.62
N TYR A 163 -29.42 63.46 -19.30
CA TYR A 163 -29.94 64.47 -18.40
C TYR A 163 -29.29 65.84 -18.66
N ASP A 164 -27.97 65.88 -18.83
CA ASP A 164 -27.22 67.12 -19.11
C ASP A 164 -27.57 67.75 -20.47
N ASN A 165 -28.06 66.96 -21.44
CA ASN A 165 -28.52 67.48 -22.74
C ASN A 165 -29.99 67.94 -22.74
N SER A 166 -30.73 67.76 -21.63
CA SER A 166 -32.16 68.06 -21.51
C SER A 166 -32.47 69.30 -20.66
N HIS A 167 -31.44 70.03 -20.21
CA HIS A 167 -31.51 71.29 -19.46
C HIS A 167 -30.62 72.33 -20.15
#